data_AF-A0A4R8RWB3-F1
#
_entry.id   AF-A0A4R8RWB3-F1
#
_cell.length_a   1.000
_cell.length_b   1.000
_cell.length_c   1.000
_cell.angle_alpha   90.00
_cell.angle_beta   90.00
_cell.angle_gamma   90.00
#
_symmetry.space_group_name_H-M   'P 1'
#
loop_
_entity.id
_entity.type
_entity.pdbx_description
1 polymer ?
#
loop_
_entity_poly.entity_id
_entity_poly.type
_entity_poly.pdbx_seq_one_letter_code
_entity_poly.pdbx_strand_id
1 'polypeptide(L)'
;MSNTEPDAAAYRFAALQLAWEEFGPVIPVTSLTHCATVAAANGAWNLGGAFENPVTYLEVLFDRLASDPLAVAAADELDALGRVRAELWVMARPNWERIAERAVGIHVPDYTGIERFYRRAAVEHAVESYSFPADDLDLPKTSVIAFVEMFTAARVRWNCMGFELTACHAGDLDSAAKALVRDLIDADPILLAAEVALTPGWRSAAAKIVDEDWPSIRERAETLQTVSAIGATAAI
;
A
#
# COMPACT_ATOMS: atom_id res chain seq x y z
N MET A 1 -12.48 4.67 27.95
CA MET A 1 -11.63 4.19 26.84
C MET A 1 -12.56 3.49 25.89
N SER A 2 -12.74 4.01 24.67
CA SER A 2 -13.48 3.33 23.62
C SER A 2 -12.64 2.13 23.19
N ASN A 3 -13.04 0.90 23.58
CA ASN A 3 -12.51 -0.32 22.99
C ASN A 3 -13.09 -0.43 21.58
N THR A 4 -12.54 0.31 20.65
CA THR A 4 -12.79 0.06 19.23
C THR A 4 -11.99 -1.21 18.91
N GLU A 5 -12.67 -2.31 18.59
CA GLU A 5 -11.99 -3.52 18.14
C GLU A 5 -11.11 -3.18 16.92
N PRO A 6 -9.86 -3.71 16.85
CA PRO A 6 -8.99 -3.46 15.72
C PRO A 6 -9.63 -3.99 14.44
N ASP A 7 -9.62 -3.19 13.38
CA ASP A 7 -10.08 -3.63 12.06
C ASP A 7 -8.92 -4.27 11.25
N ALA A 8 -9.22 -4.74 10.05
CA ALA A 8 -8.23 -5.34 9.17
C ALA A 8 -7.05 -4.40 8.83
N ALA A 9 -7.25 -3.08 8.83
CA ALA A 9 -6.20 -2.10 8.55
C ALA A 9 -5.23 -1.99 9.75
N ALA A 10 -5.73 -2.12 10.98
CA ALA A 10 -4.89 -2.19 12.18
C ALA A 10 -3.97 -3.41 12.14
N TYR A 11 -4.47 -4.60 11.78
CA TYR A 11 -3.64 -5.81 11.61
C TYR A 11 -2.60 -5.64 10.50
N ARG A 12 -2.99 -5.05 9.35
CA ARG A 12 -2.06 -4.73 8.24
C ARG A 12 -0.89 -3.88 8.76
N PHE A 13 -1.21 -2.77 9.43
CA PHE A 13 -0.21 -1.79 9.84
C PHE A 13 0.65 -2.29 11.00
N ALA A 14 0.08 -3.08 11.92
CA ALA A 14 0.83 -3.75 12.98
C ALA A 14 1.88 -4.73 12.43
N ALA A 15 1.52 -5.52 11.41
CA ALA A 15 2.46 -6.42 10.74
C ALA A 15 3.56 -5.66 9.99
N LEU A 16 3.23 -4.55 9.32
CA LEU A 16 4.22 -3.68 8.66
C LEU A 16 5.26 -3.15 9.64
N GLN A 17 4.82 -2.54 10.74
CA GLN A 17 5.73 -2.02 11.76
C GLN A 17 6.59 -3.12 12.37
N LEU A 18 5.98 -4.27 12.70
CA LEU A 18 6.70 -5.39 13.31
C LEU A 18 7.76 -5.98 12.36
N ALA A 19 7.41 -6.20 11.09
CA ALA A 19 8.34 -6.72 10.10
C ALA A 19 9.48 -5.74 9.83
N TRP A 20 9.21 -4.44 9.81
CA TRP A 20 10.23 -3.41 9.66
C TRP A 20 11.15 -3.30 10.87
N GLU A 21 10.63 -3.40 12.09
CA GLU A 21 11.44 -3.44 13.32
C GLU A 21 12.39 -4.64 13.35
N GLU A 22 11.93 -5.80 12.85
CA GLU A 22 12.68 -7.06 12.92
C GLU A 22 13.68 -7.23 11.76
N PHE A 23 13.34 -6.74 10.58
CA PHE A 23 14.10 -7.00 9.34
C PHE A 23 14.46 -5.74 8.56
N GLY A 24 14.02 -4.55 8.96
CA GLY A 24 14.44 -3.30 8.34
C GLY A 24 15.94 -3.05 8.56
N PRO A 25 16.67 -2.46 7.59
CA PRO A 25 16.22 -2.01 6.28
C PRO A 25 16.39 -3.04 5.14
N VAL A 26 16.64 -4.32 5.47
CA VAL A 26 16.97 -5.36 4.49
C VAL A 26 15.76 -6.12 3.94
N ILE A 27 14.57 -5.93 4.54
CA ILE A 27 13.34 -6.58 4.07
C ILE A 27 12.90 -6.04 2.70
N PRO A 28 12.66 -6.90 1.70
CA PRO A 28 12.10 -6.47 0.42
C PRO A 28 10.70 -5.89 0.55
N VAL A 29 10.38 -4.86 -0.23
CA VAL A 29 9.05 -4.24 -0.30
C VAL A 29 7.96 -5.27 -0.65
N THR A 30 8.28 -6.23 -1.52
CA THR A 30 7.39 -7.33 -1.91
C THR A 30 7.00 -8.19 -0.70
N SER A 31 7.98 -8.66 0.07
CA SER A 31 7.76 -9.43 1.30
C SER A 31 6.99 -8.62 2.34
N LEU A 32 7.35 -7.36 2.54
CA LEU A 32 6.70 -6.48 3.52
C LEU A 32 5.22 -6.25 3.18
N THR A 33 4.93 -5.96 1.90
CA THR A 33 3.57 -5.79 1.36
C THR A 33 2.75 -7.08 1.49
N HIS A 34 3.35 -8.23 1.19
CA HIS A 34 2.67 -9.52 1.29
C HIS A 34 2.36 -9.91 2.74
N CYS A 35 3.31 -9.74 3.68
CA CYS A 35 3.08 -9.92 5.11
C CYS A 35 1.91 -9.06 5.61
N ALA A 36 1.85 -7.79 5.20
CA ALA A 36 0.79 -6.87 5.55
C ALA A 36 -0.58 -7.35 5.02
N THR A 37 -0.61 -7.84 3.78
CA THR A 37 -1.82 -8.38 3.13
C THR A 37 -2.33 -9.63 3.85
N VAL A 38 -1.43 -10.57 4.16
CA VAL A 38 -1.74 -11.78 4.93
C VAL A 38 -2.26 -11.42 6.32
N ALA A 39 -1.64 -10.47 7.01
CA ALA A 39 -2.07 -10.04 8.35
C ALA A 39 -3.46 -9.40 8.32
N ALA A 40 -3.74 -8.56 7.31
CA ALA A 40 -5.06 -7.98 7.10
C ALA A 40 -6.13 -9.07 6.84
N ALA A 41 -5.81 -10.05 5.99
CA ALA A 41 -6.71 -11.15 5.67
C ALA A 41 -6.95 -12.06 6.89
N ASN A 42 -5.90 -12.41 7.63
CA ASN A 42 -6.02 -13.24 8.83
C ASN A 42 -6.78 -12.49 9.94
N GLY A 43 -6.53 -11.20 10.12
CA GLY A 43 -7.28 -10.34 11.04
C GLY A 43 -8.76 -10.30 10.67
N ALA A 44 -9.09 -10.02 9.41
CA ALA A 44 -10.47 -10.00 8.92
C ALA A 44 -11.18 -11.36 9.10
N TRP A 45 -10.49 -12.47 8.81
CA TRP A 45 -11.02 -13.81 9.00
C TRP A 45 -11.29 -14.12 10.48
N ASN A 46 -10.37 -13.76 11.39
CA ASN A 46 -10.58 -13.92 12.83
C ASN A 46 -11.74 -13.05 13.36
N LEU A 47 -11.83 -11.80 12.94
CA LEU A 47 -12.94 -10.89 13.30
C LEU A 47 -14.29 -11.37 12.75
N GLY A 48 -14.27 -12.06 11.60
CA GLY A 48 -15.46 -12.65 10.99
C GLY A 48 -15.96 -13.94 11.66
N GLY A 49 -15.35 -14.39 12.76
CA GLY A 49 -15.72 -15.64 13.46
C GLY A 49 -14.83 -16.84 13.11
N ALA A 50 -13.76 -16.65 12.35
CA ALA A 50 -12.80 -17.69 11.96
C ALA A 50 -13.48 -18.97 11.44
N PHE A 51 -13.33 -20.09 12.14
CA PHE A 51 -13.87 -21.40 11.78
C PHE A 51 -15.40 -21.52 11.93
N GLU A 52 -16.05 -20.54 12.56
CA GLU A 52 -17.51 -20.51 12.73
C GLU A 52 -18.23 -19.91 11.51
N ASN A 53 -17.48 -19.26 10.61
CA ASN A 53 -18.00 -18.64 9.38
C ASN A 53 -17.84 -19.58 8.18
N PRO A 54 -18.82 -19.68 7.26
CA PRO A 54 -18.67 -20.41 6.00
C PRO A 54 -17.53 -19.88 5.10
N VAL A 55 -17.12 -18.62 5.28
CA VAL A 55 -16.03 -18.02 4.51
C VAL A 55 -14.67 -18.49 5.05
N THR A 56 -13.90 -19.13 4.18
CA THR A 56 -12.55 -19.62 4.49
C THR A 56 -11.52 -18.50 4.50
N TYR A 57 -10.40 -18.71 5.21
CA TYR A 57 -9.26 -17.80 5.17
C TYR A 57 -8.79 -17.50 3.73
N LEU A 58 -8.76 -18.52 2.86
CA LEU A 58 -8.32 -18.37 1.47
C LEU A 58 -9.26 -17.47 0.66
N GLU A 59 -10.57 -17.55 0.89
CA GLU A 59 -11.53 -16.66 0.24
C GLU A 59 -11.32 -15.20 0.69
N VAL A 60 -11.08 -14.97 1.99
CA VAL A 60 -10.75 -13.62 2.50
C VAL A 60 -9.43 -13.12 1.92
N LEU A 61 -8.40 -13.96 1.86
CA LEU A 61 -7.11 -13.60 1.28
C LEU A 61 -7.24 -13.27 -0.21
N PHE A 62 -7.99 -14.07 -0.96
CA PHE A 62 -8.20 -13.84 -2.38
C PHE A 62 -8.95 -12.54 -2.64
N ASP A 63 -10.01 -12.26 -1.88
CA ASP A 63 -10.74 -10.98 -1.95
C ASP A 63 -9.82 -9.79 -1.67
N ARG A 64 -8.93 -9.89 -0.67
CA ARG A 64 -7.93 -8.85 -0.36
C ARG A 64 -6.92 -8.65 -1.48
N LEU A 65 -6.42 -9.72 -2.07
CA LEU A 65 -5.52 -9.63 -3.23
C LEU A 65 -6.27 -8.99 -4.42
N ALA A 66 -7.44 -9.50 -4.79
CA ALA A 66 -8.23 -8.96 -5.90
C ALA A 66 -8.60 -7.47 -5.70
N SER A 67 -8.74 -7.03 -4.45
CA SER A 67 -9.06 -5.66 -4.08
C SER A 67 -7.83 -4.79 -3.75
N ASP A 68 -6.60 -5.22 -4.00
CA ASP A 68 -5.37 -4.42 -3.78
C ASP A 68 -4.30 -4.73 -4.85
N PRO A 69 -4.15 -3.91 -5.92
CA PRO A 69 -3.21 -4.17 -7.00
C PRO A 69 -1.76 -4.03 -6.57
N LEU A 70 -1.45 -3.31 -5.48
CA LEU A 70 -0.10 -3.32 -4.92
C LEU A 70 0.18 -4.68 -4.27
N ALA A 71 -0.80 -5.26 -3.58
CA ALA A 71 -0.69 -6.61 -3.03
C ALA A 71 -0.58 -7.69 -4.13
N VAL A 72 -1.29 -7.53 -5.25
CA VAL A 72 -1.15 -8.39 -6.45
C VAL A 72 0.26 -8.29 -7.02
N ALA A 73 0.75 -7.07 -7.26
CA ALA A 73 2.12 -6.85 -7.77
C ALA A 73 3.17 -7.51 -6.85
N ALA A 74 3.03 -7.34 -5.54
CA ALA A 74 3.91 -7.98 -4.56
C ALA A 74 3.83 -9.51 -4.59
N ALA A 75 2.62 -10.07 -4.71
CA ALA A 75 2.42 -11.52 -4.77
C ALA A 75 2.95 -12.14 -6.08
N ASP A 76 2.88 -11.42 -7.19
CA ASP A 76 3.40 -11.83 -8.49
C ASP A 76 4.93 -11.79 -8.54
N GLU A 77 5.55 -10.80 -7.88
CA GLU A 77 7.02 -10.69 -7.77
C GLU A 77 7.63 -11.68 -6.77
N LEU A 78 6.85 -12.17 -5.80
CA LEU A 78 7.31 -13.22 -4.88
C LEU A 78 7.22 -14.60 -5.52
N ASP A 79 8.31 -15.37 -5.40
CA ASP A 79 8.28 -16.79 -5.68
C ASP A 79 7.33 -17.52 -4.71
N ALA A 80 6.94 -18.75 -5.06
CA ALA A 80 6.00 -19.53 -4.25
C ALA A 80 6.52 -19.75 -2.82
N LEU A 81 7.83 -19.96 -2.66
CA LEU A 81 8.44 -20.15 -1.35
C LEU A 81 8.47 -18.86 -0.53
N GLY A 82 8.71 -17.71 -1.15
CA GLY A 82 8.67 -16.39 -0.53
C GLY A 82 7.29 -16.06 0.02
N ARG A 83 6.23 -16.35 -0.75
CA ARG A 83 4.83 -16.23 -0.28
C ARG A 83 4.56 -17.09 0.94
N VAL A 84 4.89 -18.38 0.87
CA VAL A 84 4.72 -19.31 2.01
C VAL A 84 5.52 -18.87 3.23
N ARG A 85 6.75 -18.39 3.06
CA ARG A 85 7.58 -17.89 4.17
C ARG A 85 6.98 -16.65 4.84
N ALA A 86 6.49 -15.71 4.06
CA ALA A 86 5.81 -14.52 4.58
C ALA A 86 4.52 -14.89 5.32
N GLU A 87 3.71 -15.78 4.75
CA GLU A 87 2.49 -16.27 5.40
C GLU A 87 2.79 -16.99 6.73
N LEU A 88 3.78 -17.88 6.72
CA LEU A 88 4.26 -18.56 7.92
C LEU A 88 4.78 -17.58 8.97
N TRP A 89 5.53 -16.54 8.59
CA TRP A 89 6.00 -15.55 9.55
C TRP A 89 4.83 -14.82 10.23
N VAL A 90 3.79 -14.45 9.49
CA VAL A 90 2.60 -13.78 10.05
C VAL A 90 1.82 -14.70 10.98
N MET A 91 1.56 -15.94 10.55
CA MET A 91 0.68 -16.87 11.27
C MET A 91 1.38 -17.66 12.38
N ALA A 92 2.71 -17.77 12.34
CA ALA A 92 3.44 -18.49 13.37
C ALA A 92 3.32 -17.81 14.73
N ARG A 93 3.36 -18.62 15.79
CA ARG A 93 3.60 -18.11 17.14
C ARG A 93 5.10 -17.85 17.34
N PRO A 94 5.48 -16.76 18.03
CA PRO A 94 4.62 -15.78 18.71
C PRO A 94 4.19 -14.59 17.84
N ASN A 95 4.51 -14.57 16.54
CA ASN A 95 4.32 -13.38 15.70
C ASN A 95 2.86 -12.98 15.55
N TRP A 96 1.95 -13.92 15.34
CA TRP A 96 0.52 -13.59 15.27
C TRP A 96 0.02 -12.89 16.55
N GLU A 97 0.46 -13.37 17.72
CA GLU A 97 0.09 -12.79 19.02
C GLU A 97 0.65 -11.37 19.16
N ARG A 98 1.90 -11.14 18.75
CA ARG A 98 2.52 -9.80 18.73
C ARG A 98 1.80 -8.84 17.78
N ILE A 99 1.40 -9.30 16.59
CA ILE A 99 0.64 -8.51 15.62
C ILE A 99 -0.73 -8.15 16.20
N ALA A 100 -1.44 -9.13 16.75
CA ALA A 100 -2.77 -8.92 17.33
C ALA A 100 -2.74 -7.97 18.52
N GLU A 101 -1.76 -8.10 19.43
CA GLU A 101 -1.58 -7.20 20.57
C GLU A 101 -1.31 -5.76 20.09
N ARG A 102 -0.42 -5.59 19.11
CA ARG A 102 -0.09 -4.28 18.57
C ARG A 102 -1.27 -3.64 17.84
N ALA A 103 -2.07 -4.42 17.12
CA ALA A 103 -3.23 -3.93 16.38
C ALA A 103 -4.26 -3.21 17.28
N VAL A 104 -4.40 -3.61 18.54
CA VAL A 104 -5.37 -3.00 19.49
C VAL A 104 -5.09 -1.51 19.75
N GLY A 105 -3.83 -1.09 19.71
CA GLY A 105 -3.42 0.27 20.10
C GLY A 105 -2.77 1.08 18.97
N ILE A 106 -2.66 0.51 17.77
CA ILE A 106 -1.93 1.16 16.68
C ILE A 106 -2.75 2.27 16.04
N HIS A 107 -2.12 3.41 15.78
CA HIS A 107 -2.71 4.45 14.95
C HIS A 107 -2.45 4.11 13.48
N VAL A 108 -3.50 3.73 12.76
CA VAL A 108 -3.45 3.55 11.30
C VAL A 108 -3.49 4.92 10.63
N PRO A 109 -2.64 5.21 9.63
CA PRO A 109 -2.68 6.46 8.91
C PRO A 109 -4.06 6.71 8.26
N ASP A 110 -4.67 7.85 8.59
CA ASP A 110 -5.93 8.26 8.01
C ASP A 110 -5.72 8.88 6.61
N TYR A 111 -6.48 8.38 5.64
CA TYR A 111 -6.50 8.93 4.28
C TYR A 111 -7.88 9.51 3.97
N THR A 112 -7.92 10.70 3.38
CA THR A 112 -9.18 11.26 2.88
C THR A 112 -9.77 10.35 1.79
N GLY A 113 -11.10 10.38 1.60
CA GLY A 113 -11.74 9.58 0.54
C GLY A 113 -11.13 9.86 -0.85
N ILE A 114 -10.85 11.14 -1.14
CA ILE A 114 -10.20 11.56 -2.38
C ILE A 114 -8.80 10.95 -2.48
N GLU A 115 -7.98 11.08 -1.44
CA GLU A 115 -6.62 10.51 -1.45
C GLU A 115 -6.63 9.00 -1.72
N ARG A 116 -7.57 8.25 -1.11
CA ARG A 116 -7.70 6.80 -1.36
C ARG A 116 -7.98 6.47 -2.82
N PHE A 117 -8.90 7.19 -3.49
CA PHE A 117 -9.20 6.94 -4.90
C PHE A 117 -8.04 7.28 -5.82
N TYR A 118 -7.31 8.37 -5.56
CA TYR A 118 -6.14 8.75 -6.34
C TYR A 118 -4.97 7.79 -6.16
N ARG A 119 -4.65 7.41 -4.91
CA ARG A 119 -3.65 6.37 -4.62
C ARG A 119 -3.96 5.08 -5.37
N ARG A 120 -5.22 4.63 -5.27
CA ARG A 120 -5.70 3.43 -5.97
C ARG A 120 -5.57 3.55 -7.49
N ALA A 121 -6.03 4.64 -8.07
CA ALA A 121 -5.95 4.89 -9.51
C ALA A 121 -4.50 4.89 -10.01
N ALA A 122 -3.59 5.49 -9.26
CA ALA A 122 -2.17 5.53 -9.60
C ALA A 122 -1.52 4.14 -9.57
N VAL A 123 -1.85 3.32 -8.56
CA VAL A 123 -1.38 1.93 -8.47
C VAL A 123 -1.93 1.10 -9.65
N GLU A 124 -3.23 1.17 -9.92
CA GLU A 124 -3.84 0.46 -11.06
C GLU A 124 -3.21 0.89 -12.38
N HIS A 125 -3.03 2.20 -12.58
CA HIS A 125 -2.42 2.75 -13.79
C HIS A 125 -0.97 2.27 -13.95
N ALA A 126 -0.16 2.31 -12.89
CA ALA A 126 1.22 1.85 -12.93
C ALA A 126 1.34 0.34 -13.18
N VAL A 127 0.44 -0.47 -12.61
CA VAL A 127 0.42 -1.92 -12.83
C VAL A 127 0.06 -2.28 -14.27
N GLU A 128 -0.89 -1.57 -14.89
CA GLU A 128 -1.38 -1.84 -16.25
C GLU A 128 -0.50 -1.24 -17.35
N SER A 129 -0.12 0.02 -17.18
CA SER A 129 0.46 0.83 -18.27
C SER A 129 1.98 0.75 -18.32
N TYR A 130 2.62 0.50 -17.18
CA TYR A 130 4.07 0.31 -17.14
C TYR A 130 4.41 -1.16 -17.29
N SER A 131 4.43 -1.61 -18.55
CA SER A 131 5.22 -2.78 -18.96
C SER A 131 6.69 -2.42 -18.85
N PHE A 132 7.23 -2.62 -17.66
CA PHE A 132 8.67 -2.57 -17.45
C PHE A 132 9.35 -3.53 -18.43
N PRO A 133 10.45 -3.15 -19.11
CA PRO A 133 11.11 -4.01 -20.07
C PRO A 133 11.39 -5.37 -19.44
N ALA A 134 10.86 -6.44 -20.03
CA ALA A 134 10.97 -7.81 -19.50
C ALA A 134 12.42 -8.29 -19.32
N ASP A 135 13.37 -7.58 -19.93
CA ASP A 135 14.80 -7.88 -19.89
C ASP A 135 15.54 -7.24 -18.69
N ASP A 136 14.88 -6.39 -17.90
CA ASP A 136 15.46 -5.82 -16.68
C ASP A 136 15.06 -6.66 -15.46
N LEU A 137 15.67 -7.85 -15.36
CA LEU A 137 15.42 -8.85 -14.29
C LEU A 137 15.69 -8.32 -12.87
N ASP A 138 16.29 -7.14 -12.74
CA ASP A 138 16.61 -6.49 -11.47
C ASP A 138 15.64 -5.35 -11.10
N LEU A 139 14.55 -5.15 -11.85
CA LEU A 139 13.63 -4.08 -11.55
C LEU A 139 12.81 -4.35 -10.27
N PRO A 140 12.89 -3.45 -9.26
CA PRO A 140 12.04 -3.52 -8.07
C PRO A 140 10.65 -2.93 -8.33
N LYS A 141 9.82 -3.61 -9.14
CA LYS A 141 8.51 -3.10 -9.63
C LYS A 141 7.58 -2.67 -8.49
N THR A 142 7.40 -3.49 -7.47
CA THR A 142 6.53 -3.15 -6.33
C THR A 142 7.04 -1.90 -5.60
N SER A 143 8.36 -1.73 -5.46
CA SER A 143 8.96 -0.55 -4.86
C SER A 143 8.70 0.72 -5.68
N VAL A 144 8.78 0.62 -7.02
CA VAL A 144 8.46 1.74 -7.93
C VAL A 144 6.98 2.12 -7.81
N ILE A 145 6.08 1.14 -7.81
CA ILE A 145 4.63 1.37 -7.68
C ILE A 145 4.31 2.05 -6.33
N ALA A 146 4.95 1.62 -5.24
CA ALA A 146 4.78 2.27 -3.93
C ALA A 146 5.20 3.75 -3.96
N PHE A 147 6.28 4.10 -4.68
CA PHE A 147 6.67 5.50 -4.86
C PHE A 147 5.71 6.28 -5.77
N VAL A 148 5.13 5.65 -6.81
CA VAL A 148 4.08 6.26 -7.64
C VAL A 148 2.85 6.60 -6.80
N GLU A 149 2.44 5.69 -5.93
CA GLU A 149 1.35 5.92 -4.97
C GLU A 149 1.67 7.09 -4.03
N MET A 150 2.89 7.12 -3.48
CA MET A 150 3.35 8.19 -2.58
C MET A 150 3.37 9.55 -3.25
N PHE A 151 3.96 9.67 -4.46
CA PHE A 151 3.99 10.94 -5.19
C PHE A 151 2.58 11.42 -5.56
N THR A 152 1.68 10.49 -5.89
CA THR A 152 0.27 10.79 -6.11
C THR A 152 -0.38 11.35 -4.85
N ALA A 153 -0.17 10.70 -3.70
CA ALA A 153 -0.69 11.17 -2.42
C ALA A 153 -0.14 12.55 -2.03
N ALA A 154 1.16 12.77 -2.23
CA ALA A 154 1.81 14.05 -2.02
C ALA A 154 1.16 15.14 -2.88
N ARG A 155 0.95 14.88 -4.18
CA ARG A 155 0.30 15.80 -5.11
C ARG A 155 -1.13 16.14 -4.70
N VAL A 156 -1.92 15.14 -4.31
CA VAL A 156 -3.30 15.36 -3.81
C VAL A 156 -3.29 16.24 -2.56
N ARG A 157 -2.46 15.91 -1.56
CA ARG A 157 -2.38 16.66 -0.30
C ARG A 157 -1.92 18.10 -0.54
N TRP A 158 -0.96 18.30 -1.45
CA TRP A 158 -0.49 19.63 -1.82
C TRP A 158 -1.59 20.46 -2.49
N ASN A 159 -2.31 19.88 -3.45
CA ASN A 159 -3.44 20.51 -4.11
C ASN A 159 -4.56 20.88 -3.12
N CYS A 160 -4.81 20.06 -2.11
CA CYS A 160 -5.75 20.36 -1.03
C CYS A 160 -5.32 21.56 -0.15
N MET A 161 -4.04 21.91 -0.11
CA MET A 161 -3.54 23.11 0.57
C MET A 161 -3.73 24.39 -0.28
N GLY A 162 -4.32 24.29 -1.47
CA GLY A 162 -4.60 25.42 -2.35
C GLY A 162 -3.47 25.77 -3.32
N PHE A 163 -2.44 24.92 -3.41
CA PHE A 163 -1.31 25.09 -4.32
C PHE A 163 -1.37 24.03 -5.41
N GLU A 164 -1.33 24.43 -6.69
CA GLU A 164 -1.27 23.46 -7.78
C GLU A 164 0.16 22.92 -7.93
N LEU A 165 0.37 21.65 -7.57
CA LEU A 165 1.62 20.96 -7.90
C LEU A 165 1.50 20.42 -9.32
N THR A 166 2.23 21.03 -10.25
CA THR A 166 2.26 20.62 -11.66
C THR A 166 3.31 19.56 -11.96
N ALA A 167 4.34 19.43 -11.11
CA ALA A 167 5.41 18.46 -11.24
C ALA A 167 5.90 17.95 -9.88
N CYS A 168 6.06 16.63 -9.74
CA CYS A 168 6.60 15.92 -8.59
C CYS A 168 8.11 15.65 -8.71
N HIS A 169 8.80 16.28 -9.67
CA HIS A 169 10.21 16.03 -9.94
C HIS A 169 11.05 16.34 -8.69
N ALA A 170 11.86 15.37 -8.24
CA ALA A 170 12.66 15.46 -7.01
C ALA A 170 13.64 16.65 -6.95
N GLY A 171 13.88 17.33 -8.07
CA GLY A 171 14.71 18.55 -8.17
C GLY A 171 13.95 19.86 -7.90
N ASP A 172 12.66 19.93 -8.24
CA ASP A 172 11.89 21.19 -8.29
C ASP A 172 10.93 21.37 -7.11
N LEU A 173 10.82 20.38 -6.23
CA LEU A 173 10.05 20.49 -5.00
C LEU A 173 10.67 21.56 -4.07
N ASP A 174 9.84 22.51 -3.64
CA ASP A 174 10.22 23.45 -2.60
C ASP A 174 10.41 22.74 -1.24
N SER A 175 10.85 23.48 -0.21
CA SER A 175 11.12 22.91 1.11
C SER A 175 9.88 22.29 1.77
N ALA A 176 8.70 22.86 1.53
CA ALA A 176 7.47 22.38 2.13
C ALA A 176 6.95 21.12 1.43
N ALA A 177 7.09 21.03 0.10
CA ALA A 177 6.74 19.83 -0.66
C ALA A 177 7.68 18.67 -0.34
N LYS A 178 8.98 18.97 -0.13
CA LYS A 178 9.96 17.99 0.37
C LYS A 178 9.61 17.49 1.77
N ALA A 179 9.17 18.38 2.68
CA ALA A 179 8.73 17.98 4.01
C ALA A 179 7.50 17.05 3.94
N LEU A 180 6.50 17.38 3.12
CA LEU A 180 5.31 16.53 2.92
C LEU A 180 5.68 15.13 2.39
N VAL A 181 6.58 15.03 1.42
CA VAL A 181 7.06 13.74 0.90
C VAL A 181 7.79 12.96 1.99
N ARG A 182 8.62 13.62 2.79
CA ARG A 182 9.33 12.97 3.91
C ARG A 182 8.35 12.45 4.97
N ASP A 183 7.35 13.24 5.34
CA ASP A 183 6.31 12.82 6.30
C ASP A 183 5.54 11.58 5.81
N LEU A 184 5.26 11.51 4.51
CA LEU A 184 4.65 10.31 3.90
C LEU A 184 5.56 9.09 3.99
N ILE A 185 6.85 9.25 3.68
CA ILE A 185 7.83 8.15 3.76
C ILE A 185 7.99 7.67 5.21
N ASP A 186 8.16 8.58 6.17
CA ASP A 186 8.37 8.25 7.59
C ASP A 186 7.16 7.56 8.23
N ALA A 187 5.96 7.81 7.71
CA ALA A 187 4.72 7.22 8.21
C ALA A 187 4.46 5.79 7.71
N ASP A 188 5.15 5.32 6.66
CA ASP A 188 4.85 4.03 6.02
C ASP A 188 6.10 3.15 5.87
N PRO A 189 6.19 2.02 6.58
CA PRO A 189 7.27 1.06 6.42
C PRO A 189 7.51 0.57 4.98
N ILE A 190 6.47 0.48 4.13
CA ILE A 190 6.61 0.14 2.71
C ILE A 190 7.45 1.19 1.99
N LEU A 191 7.21 2.47 2.28
CA LEU A 191 7.93 3.58 1.68
C LEU A 191 9.36 3.70 2.20
N LEU A 192 9.59 3.43 3.49
CA LEU A 192 10.94 3.32 4.05
C LEU A 192 11.75 2.22 3.36
N ALA A 193 11.17 1.03 3.20
CA ALA A 193 11.81 -0.08 2.50
C ALA A 193 12.07 0.24 1.02
N ALA A 194 11.10 0.88 0.35
CA ALA A 194 11.24 1.30 -1.04
C ALA A 194 12.30 2.38 -1.22
N GLU A 195 12.43 3.33 -0.27
CA GLU A 195 13.47 4.36 -0.33
C GLU A 195 14.88 3.77 -0.27
N VAL A 196 15.06 2.73 0.55
CA VAL A 196 16.34 2.01 0.65
C VAL A 196 16.60 1.19 -0.62
N ALA A 197 15.57 0.55 -1.17
CA ALA A 197 15.70 -0.33 -2.35
C ALA A 197 15.91 0.45 -3.65
N LEU A 198 15.34 1.65 -3.79
CA LEU A 198 15.34 2.40 -5.05
C LEU A 198 16.54 3.34 -5.19
N THR A 199 17.24 3.20 -6.31
CA THR A 199 18.22 4.20 -6.76
C THR A 199 17.53 5.55 -7.01
N PRO A 200 18.27 6.68 -6.97
CA PRO A 200 17.71 7.98 -7.34
C PRO A 200 17.06 8.01 -8.73
N GLY A 201 17.60 7.23 -9.67
CA GLY A 201 17.03 7.09 -11.02
C GLY A 201 15.62 6.48 -11.00
N TRP A 202 15.41 5.42 -10.23
CA TRP A 202 14.09 4.80 -10.10
C TRP A 202 13.09 5.67 -9.35
N ARG A 203 13.53 6.41 -8.33
CA ARG A 203 12.67 7.39 -7.64
C ARG A 203 12.24 8.51 -8.59
N SER A 204 13.16 9.00 -9.43
CA SER A 204 12.85 9.98 -10.48
C SER A 204 11.87 9.41 -11.52
N ALA A 205 12.06 8.15 -11.92
CA ALA A 205 11.14 7.47 -12.83
C ALA A 205 9.72 7.38 -12.22
N ALA A 206 9.58 7.01 -10.95
CA ALA A 206 8.28 6.97 -10.28
C ALA A 206 7.58 8.34 -10.25
N ALA A 207 8.32 9.42 -9.98
CA ALA A 207 7.76 10.78 -10.06
C ALA A 207 7.30 11.14 -11.48
N LYS A 208 8.11 10.78 -12.49
CA LYS A 208 7.82 11.02 -13.91
C LYS A 208 6.52 10.34 -14.35
N ILE A 209 6.25 9.12 -13.87
CA ILE A 209 4.98 8.41 -14.11
C ILE A 209 3.80 9.27 -13.66
N VAL A 210 3.84 9.78 -12.42
CA VAL A 210 2.77 10.60 -11.85
C VAL A 210 2.58 11.90 -12.64
N ASP A 211 3.67 12.50 -13.11
CA ASP A 211 3.62 13.78 -13.80
C ASP A 211 3.12 13.67 -15.24
N GLU A 212 3.60 12.69 -16.00
CA GLU A 212 3.22 12.47 -17.39
C GLU A 212 1.80 11.92 -17.51
N ASP A 213 1.41 11.02 -16.59
CA ASP A 213 0.13 10.31 -16.66
C ASP A 213 -0.93 10.86 -15.70
N TRP A 214 -0.68 12.03 -15.10
CA TRP A 214 -1.64 12.66 -14.18
C TRP A 214 -3.07 12.76 -14.74
N PRO A 215 -3.30 13.14 -16.02
CA PRO A 215 -4.66 13.18 -16.56
C PRO A 215 -5.36 11.82 -16.50
N SER A 216 -4.66 10.74 -16.83
CA SER A 216 -5.17 9.36 -16.81
C SER A 216 -5.44 8.87 -15.38
N ILE A 217 -4.52 9.14 -14.46
CA ILE A 217 -4.69 8.83 -13.03
C ILE A 217 -5.91 9.56 -12.46
N ARG A 218 -6.07 10.84 -12.80
CA ARG A 218 -7.20 11.66 -12.36
C ARG A 218 -8.53 11.14 -12.91
N GLU A 219 -8.63 10.87 -14.21
CA GLU A 219 -9.85 10.34 -14.82
C GLU A 219 -10.27 9.01 -14.17
N ARG A 220 -9.29 8.14 -13.88
CA ARG A 220 -9.54 6.88 -13.19
C ARG A 220 -9.97 7.07 -11.75
N ALA A 221 -9.36 8.01 -11.02
CA ALA A 221 -9.77 8.33 -9.65
C ALA A 221 -11.22 8.86 -9.60
N GLU A 222 -11.59 9.73 -10.54
CA GLU A 222 -12.96 10.24 -10.70
C GLU A 222 -13.95 9.12 -11.03
N THR A 223 -13.55 8.14 -11.85
CA THR A 223 -14.33 6.93 -12.14
C THR A 223 -14.53 6.07 -10.91
N LEU A 224 -13.46 5.77 -10.16
CA LEU A 224 -13.53 4.99 -8.91
C LEU A 224 -14.43 5.66 -7.88
N GLN A 225 -14.34 6.98 -7.75
CA GLN A 225 -15.21 7.77 -6.88
C GLN A 225 -16.68 7.64 -7.30
N THR A 226 -16.96 7.72 -8.60
CA THR A 226 -18.32 7.59 -9.16
C THR A 226 -18.90 6.20 -8.92
N VAL A 227 -18.14 5.14 -9.20
CA VAL A 227 -18.56 3.75 -8.97
C VAL A 227 -18.81 3.48 -7.49
N SER A 228 -17.94 3.99 -6.61
CA SER A 228 -18.12 3.88 -5.17
C SER A 228 -19.41 4.56 -4.69
N ALA A 229 -19.73 5.74 -5.21
CA ALA A 229 -20.97 6.45 -4.89
C ALA A 229 -22.22 5.68 -5.36
N ILE A 230 -22.18 5.08 -6.56
CA ILE A 230 -23.27 4.23 -7.08
C ILE A 230 -23.46 3.00 -6.18
N GLY A 231 -22.38 2.31 -5.85
CA GLY A 231 -22.42 1.13 -4.98
C GLY A 231 -22.98 1.43 -3.59
N ALA A 232 -22.62 2.59 -3.01
CA ALA A 232 -23.16 3.04 -1.73
C ALA A 232 -24.66 3.36 -1.82
N THR A 233 -25.13 3.90 -2.95
CA THR A 233 -26.55 4.21 -3.16
C THR A 233 -27.38 2.96 -3.39
N ALA A 234 -26.82 1.93 -4.03
CA ALA A 234 -27.50 0.65 -4.30
C ALA A 234 -27.60 -0.27 -3.07
N ALA A 235 -26.86 0.03 -2.00
CA ALA A 235 -26.87 -0.72 -0.74
C ALA A 235 -27.87 -0.16 0.31
N ILE A 236 -28.63 0.88 -0.05
CA ILE A 236 -29.72 1.50 0.74
C ILE A 236 -31.06 1.01 0.18
#